data_AF-A0A960SP95-F1
#
_entry.id   AF-A0A960SP95-F1
#
_cell.length_a   1.000
_cell.length_b   1.000
_cell.length_c   1.000
_cell.angle_alpha   90.00
_cell.angle_beta   90.00
_cell.angle_gamma   90.00
#
_symmetry.space_group_name_H-M   'P 1'
#
loop_
_entity.id
_entity.type
_entity.pdbx_description
1 polymer ?
#
loop_
_entity_poly.entity_id
_entity_poly.type
_entity_poly.pdbx_seq_one_letter_code
_entity_poly.pdbx_strand_id
1 'polypeptide(L)'
;MKRALERLFRTLPLLALAGLPALPVLARAAEPLTVRLGYGPTDRLVIVNCDDVGMCHAANEAVIDGMENGLITSGTIMVPCPWFSEIAAYGKAHPAADFGIHLCHTAEWRYYRWGPILPRVEV
;
A
#
# COMPACT_ATOMS: atom_id res chain seq x y z
N MET A 1 -15.03 -31.59 60.75
CA MET A 1 -15.29 -30.68 59.60
C MET A 1 -14.05 -30.28 58.80
N LYS A 2 -12.81 -30.71 59.12
CA LYS A 2 -11.60 -30.36 58.33
C LYS A 2 -11.33 -31.25 57.09
N ARG A 3 -11.90 -32.46 57.02
CA ARG A 3 -11.65 -33.43 55.93
C ARG A 3 -12.49 -33.23 54.66
N ALA A 4 -13.52 -32.39 54.71
CA ALA A 4 -14.36 -32.07 53.54
C ALA A 4 -13.77 -30.93 52.69
N LEU A 5 -12.96 -30.05 53.29
CA LEU A 5 -12.38 -28.88 52.61
C LEU A 5 -11.11 -29.22 51.82
N GLU A 6 -10.32 -30.21 52.27
CA GLU A 6 -9.09 -30.63 51.57
C GLU A 6 -9.36 -31.42 50.26
N ARG A 7 -10.56 -31.98 50.10
CA ARG A 7 -10.95 -32.66 48.85
C ARG A 7 -11.43 -31.70 47.77
N LEU A 8 -11.82 -30.48 48.13
CA LEU A 8 -12.32 -29.47 47.20
C LEU A 8 -11.19 -28.81 46.36
N PHE A 9 -9.95 -28.85 46.86
CA PHE A 9 -8.79 -28.28 46.17
C PHE A 9 -8.01 -29.29 45.29
N ARG A 10 -8.40 -30.57 45.26
CA ARG A 10 -7.68 -31.62 44.51
C ARG A 10 -8.31 -32.01 43.17
N THR A 11 -9.45 -31.43 42.80
CA THR A 11 -10.21 -31.84 41.59
C THR A 11 -10.55 -30.71 40.63
N LEU A 12 -9.96 -29.53 40.77
CA LEU A 12 -9.99 -28.54 39.68
C LEU A 12 -8.87 -28.87 38.70
N PRO A 13 -9.19 -29.32 37.47
CA PRO A 13 -8.16 -29.64 36.50
C PRO A 13 -7.41 -28.36 36.19
N LEU A 14 -6.09 -28.50 35.96
CA LEU A 14 -5.33 -27.56 35.14
C LEU A 14 -6.12 -27.34 33.84
N LEU A 15 -6.97 -26.31 33.80
CA LEU A 15 -7.38 -25.73 32.53
C LEU A 15 -6.10 -25.12 31.98
N ALA A 16 -5.52 -25.86 31.04
CA ALA A 16 -4.40 -25.43 30.25
C ALA A 16 -4.61 -23.97 29.83
N LEU A 17 -3.70 -23.10 30.26
CA LEU A 17 -3.33 -21.95 29.44
C LEU A 17 -2.80 -22.53 28.11
N ALA A 18 -3.71 -22.95 27.24
CA ALA A 18 -3.45 -23.05 25.83
C ALA A 18 -3.17 -21.60 25.40
N GLY A 19 -1.88 -21.26 25.37
CA GLY A 19 -1.41 -19.93 25.06
C GLY A 19 -2.07 -19.44 23.79
N LEU A 20 -2.88 -18.39 23.90
CA LEU A 20 -3.27 -17.63 22.74
C LEU A 20 -1.99 -17.13 22.08
N PRO A 21 -1.75 -17.39 20.77
CA PRO A 21 -0.63 -16.82 20.03
C PRO A 21 -0.79 -15.31 19.78
N ALA A 22 -1.62 -14.62 20.56
CA ALA A 22 -1.96 -13.21 20.41
C ALA A 22 -0.84 -12.25 20.89
N LEU A 23 0.01 -12.69 21.81
CA LEU A 23 1.12 -11.87 22.35
C LEU A 23 2.18 -11.45 21.33
N PRO A 24 2.73 -12.34 20.46
CA PRO A 24 3.77 -11.93 19.50
C PRO A 24 3.24 -11.00 18.38
N VAL A 25 1.95 -11.08 18.04
CA VAL A 25 1.35 -10.23 16.99
C VAL A 25 1.25 -8.78 17.46
N LEU A 26 0.83 -8.56 18.71
CA LEU A 26 0.72 -7.22 19.30
C LEU A 26 2.10 -6.57 19.52
N ALA A 27 3.11 -7.36 19.93
CA ALA A 27 4.47 -6.86 20.08
C ALA A 27 5.08 -6.39 18.74
N ARG A 28 4.83 -7.13 17.66
CA ARG A 28 5.30 -6.78 16.31
C ARG A 28 4.61 -5.55 15.71
N ALA A 29 3.44 -5.16 16.21
CA ALA A 29 2.76 -3.94 15.77
C ALA A 29 3.44 -2.65 16.28
N ALA A 30 4.17 -2.73 17.39
CA ALA A 30 4.88 -1.60 17.99
C ALA A 30 6.24 -1.30 17.33
N GLU A 31 6.79 -2.24 16.55
CA GLU A 31 8.03 -2.04 15.81
C GLU A 31 7.84 -1.06 14.63
N PRO A 32 8.87 -0.28 14.27
CA PRO A 32 8.85 0.53 13.05
C PRO A 32 8.53 -0.32 11.82
N LEU A 33 7.77 0.25 10.87
CA LEU A 33 7.37 -0.46 9.65
C LEU A 33 8.56 -1.04 8.89
N THR A 34 9.67 -0.31 8.82
CA THR A 34 10.91 -0.75 8.15
C THR A 34 11.44 -2.07 8.74
N VAL A 35 11.46 -2.21 10.07
CA VAL A 35 11.89 -3.44 10.76
C VAL A 35 10.91 -4.57 10.49
N ARG A 36 9.59 -4.29 10.53
CA ARG A 36 8.55 -5.28 10.26
C ARG A 36 8.62 -5.85 8.83
N LEU A 37 9.11 -5.03 7.88
CA LEU A 37 9.39 -5.38 6.49
C LEU A 37 10.73 -6.12 6.29
N GLY A 38 11.54 -6.31 7.35
CA GLY A 38 12.78 -7.08 7.32
C GLY A 38 14.06 -6.25 7.15
N TYR A 39 13.98 -4.92 7.20
CA TYR A 39 15.15 -4.04 7.13
C TYR A 39 15.77 -3.81 8.51
N GLY A 40 17.02 -3.36 8.53
CA GLY A 40 17.75 -3.05 9.76
C GLY A 40 17.11 -1.89 10.55
N PRO A 41 17.32 -1.83 11.87
CA PRO A 41 16.72 -0.81 12.75
C PRO A 41 17.20 0.62 12.44
N THR A 42 18.29 0.76 11.67
CA THR A 42 18.87 2.04 11.27
C THR A 42 18.76 2.31 9.77
N ASP A 43 18.19 1.38 9.00
CA ASP A 43 18.05 1.54 7.55
C ASP A 43 17.06 2.67 7.23
N ARG A 44 17.37 3.41 6.18
CA ARG A 44 16.49 4.45 5.64
C ARG A 44 15.97 3.99 4.28
N LEU A 45 14.65 3.94 4.16
CA LEU A 45 13.97 3.58 2.93
C LEU A 45 13.33 4.82 2.34
N VAL A 46 13.38 4.93 1.01
CA VAL A 46 12.75 6.00 0.26
C VAL A 46 11.94 5.37 -0.88
N ILE A 47 10.73 5.89 -1.07
CA ILE A 47 9.93 5.63 -2.26
C ILE A 47 9.94 6.94 -3.05
N VAL A 48 10.50 6.89 -4.25
CA VAL A 48 10.47 8.01 -5.20
C VAL A 48 9.28 7.78 -6.12
N ASN A 49 8.14 8.36 -5.74
CA ASN A 49 6.92 8.28 -6.52
C ASN A 49 6.82 9.47 -7.48
N CYS A 50 6.51 9.21 -8.75
CA CYS A 50 6.16 10.25 -9.70
C CYS A 50 4.63 10.38 -9.83
N ASP A 51 4.13 11.60 -9.68
CA ASP A 51 2.71 11.92 -9.78
C ASP A 51 2.33 12.30 -11.22
N ASP A 52 1.03 12.40 -11.48
CA ASP A 52 0.43 12.85 -12.74
C ASP A 52 0.73 11.98 -13.98
N VAL A 53 1.04 10.71 -13.78
CA VAL A 53 1.29 9.78 -14.89
C VAL A 53 0.00 9.60 -15.70
N GLY A 54 0.07 9.70 -17.03
CA GLY A 54 -1.09 9.66 -17.92
C GLY A 54 -1.71 11.04 -18.19
N MET A 55 -1.26 12.11 -17.53
CA MET A 55 -1.76 13.47 -17.77
C MET A 55 -1.47 13.92 -19.22
N CYS A 56 -0.20 13.88 -19.64
CA CYS A 56 0.26 14.24 -20.97
C CYS A 56 1.39 13.32 -21.44
N HIS A 57 1.67 13.30 -22.75
CA HIS A 57 2.75 12.50 -23.32
C HIS A 57 4.10 12.78 -22.66
N ALA A 58 4.44 14.06 -22.50
CA ALA A 58 5.72 14.46 -21.91
C ALA A 58 5.86 13.96 -20.45
N ALA A 59 4.77 13.91 -19.69
CA ALA A 59 4.79 13.35 -18.34
C ALA A 59 5.06 11.84 -18.38
N ASN A 60 4.41 11.11 -19.30
CA ASN A 60 4.67 9.68 -19.48
C ASN A 60 6.11 9.40 -19.89
N GLU A 61 6.65 10.11 -20.88
CA GLU A 61 8.04 9.93 -21.33
C GLU A 61 9.03 10.16 -20.18
N ALA A 62 8.84 11.23 -19.40
CA ALA A 62 9.71 11.53 -18.26
C ALA A 62 9.63 10.46 -17.17
N VAL A 63 8.45 9.92 -16.90
CA VAL A 63 8.25 8.85 -15.92
C VAL A 63 8.90 7.56 -16.40
N ILE A 64 8.70 7.20 -17.67
CA ILE A 64 9.29 6.00 -18.27
C ILE A 64 10.81 6.09 -18.23
N ASP A 65 11.39 7.19 -18.71
CA ASP A 65 12.84 7.41 -18.68
C ASP A 65 13.38 7.37 -17.24
N GLY A 66 12.72 8.03 -16.30
CA GLY A 66 13.13 8.02 -14.91
C GLY A 66 13.04 6.63 -14.25
N MET A 67 12.06 5.80 -14.63
CA MET A 67 11.96 4.41 -14.18
C MET A 67 13.04 3.52 -14.81
N GLU A 68 13.24 3.62 -16.12
CA GLU A 68 14.23 2.82 -16.85
C GLU A 68 15.67 3.12 -16.41
N ASN A 69 15.95 4.37 -16.04
CA ASN A 69 17.24 4.79 -15.49
C ASN A 69 17.34 4.64 -13.96
N GLY A 70 16.32 4.10 -13.28
CA GLY A 70 16.34 3.81 -11.85
C GLY A 70 16.28 5.03 -10.92
N LEU A 71 15.88 6.20 -11.42
CA LEU A 71 15.67 7.42 -10.63
C LEU A 71 14.31 7.44 -9.93
N ILE A 72 13.30 6.81 -10.55
CA ILE A 72 11.92 6.72 -10.06
C ILE A 72 11.63 5.28 -9.67
N THR A 73 11.08 5.08 -8.49
CA THR A 73 10.76 3.73 -7.98
C THR A 73 9.31 3.34 -8.21
N SER A 74 8.40 4.32 -8.32
CA SER A 74 6.97 4.08 -8.58
C SER A 74 6.32 5.29 -9.25
N GLY A 75 5.14 5.10 -9.84
CA GLY A 75 4.33 6.19 -10.40
C GLY A 75 2.85 6.05 -10.04
N THR A 76 2.07 7.13 -10.07
CA THR A 76 0.62 7.07 -9.87
C THR A 76 -0.14 7.55 -11.11
N ILE A 77 -1.01 6.68 -11.64
CA ILE A 77 -1.69 6.90 -12.93
C ILE A 77 -3.01 7.65 -12.74
N MET A 78 -3.16 8.76 -13.46
CA MET A 78 -4.40 9.50 -13.64
C MET A 78 -5.25 8.87 -14.76
N VAL A 79 -6.15 7.96 -14.37
CA VAL A 79 -7.02 7.22 -15.30
C VAL A 79 -7.88 8.11 -16.22
N PRO A 80 -8.47 9.25 -15.79
CA PRO A 80 -9.32 10.04 -16.69
C PRO A 80 -8.55 10.88 -17.71
N CYS A 81 -7.23 10.92 -17.65
CA CYS A 81 -6.43 11.81 -18.47
C CYS A 81 -6.21 11.26 -19.89
N PRO A 82 -6.00 12.14 -20.90
CA PRO A 82 -5.94 11.74 -22.31
C PRO A 82 -4.83 10.74 -22.66
N TRP A 83 -3.76 10.67 -21.87
CA TRP A 83 -2.60 9.81 -22.13
C TRP A 83 -2.55 8.57 -21.23
N PHE A 84 -3.67 8.23 -20.59
CA PHE A 84 -3.82 7.00 -19.83
C PHE A 84 -3.51 5.74 -20.66
N SER A 85 -4.02 5.65 -21.89
CA SER A 85 -3.86 4.44 -22.71
C SER A 85 -2.40 4.14 -23.06
N GLU A 86 -1.57 5.16 -23.22
CA GLU A 86 -0.14 5.01 -23.47
C GLU A 86 0.56 4.40 -22.25
N ILE A 87 0.41 5.01 -21.07
CA ILE A 87 1.07 4.49 -19.88
C ILE A 87 0.50 3.12 -19.47
N ALA A 88 -0.79 2.88 -19.67
CA ALA A 88 -1.39 1.57 -19.42
C ALA A 88 -0.79 0.48 -20.33
N ALA A 89 -0.52 0.80 -21.60
CA ALA A 89 0.16 -0.11 -22.51
C ALA A 89 1.61 -0.38 -22.07
N TYR A 90 2.34 0.68 -21.65
CA TYR A 90 3.68 0.55 -21.09
C TYR A 90 3.70 -0.34 -19.84
N GLY A 91 2.85 -0.08 -18.85
CA GLY A 91 2.77 -0.88 -17.62
C GLY A 91 2.40 -2.34 -17.88
N LYS A 92 1.55 -2.61 -18.88
CA LYS A 92 1.25 -3.99 -19.31
C LYS A 92 2.46 -4.71 -19.91
N ALA A 93 3.31 -3.99 -20.65
CA ALA A 93 4.53 -4.55 -21.23
C ALA A 93 5.67 -4.70 -20.19
N HIS A 94 5.63 -3.90 -19.12
CA HIS A 94 6.67 -3.83 -18.08
C HIS A 94 6.08 -4.18 -16.70
N PRO A 95 5.77 -5.45 -16.42
CA PRO A 95 5.10 -5.87 -15.18
C PRO A 95 5.93 -5.64 -13.91
N ALA A 96 7.22 -5.29 -14.04
CA ALA A 96 8.07 -4.91 -12.92
C ALA A 96 7.95 -3.42 -12.55
N ALA A 97 7.39 -2.58 -13.42
CA ALA A 97 7.14 -1.18 -13.11
C ALA A 97 6.03 -1.07 -12.05
N ASP A 98 6.28 -0.30 -10.99
CA ASP A 98 5.33 -0.13 -9.90
C ASP A 98 4.41 1.07 -10.16
N PHE A 99 3.15 0.79 -10.46
CA PHE A 99 2.13 1.80 -10.71
C PHE A 99 0.97 1.70 -9.73
N GLY A 100 0.71 2.80 -9.03
CA GLY A 100 -0.51 3.06 -8.28
C GLY A 100 -1.55 3.85 -9.08
N ILE A 101 -2.66 4.19 -8.43
CA ILE A 101 -3.72 5.03 -9.01
C ILE A 101 -3.71 6.40 -8.34
N HIS A 102 -3.66 7.45 -9.16
CA HIS A 102 -3.82 8.83 -8.72
C HIS A 102 -5.30 9.22 -8.80
N LEU A 103 -5.96 9.39 -7.65
CA LEU A 103 -7.39 9.71 -7.62
C LEU A 103 -7.66 11.17 -8.00
N CYS A 104 -8.16 11.40 -9.20
CA CYS A 104 -8.41 12.73 -9.73
C CYS A 104 -9.78 13.29 -9.29
N HIS A 105 -9.77 14.26 -8.35
CA HIS A 105 -10.98 14.98 -7.92
C HIS A 105 -11.10 16.38 -8.56
N THR A 106 -10.01 16.89 -9.12
CA THR A 106 -9.92 18.19 -9.80
C THR A 106 -9.43 18.01 -11.24
N ALA A 107 -9.60 19.06 -12.04
CA ALA A 107 -9.02 19.20 -13.38
C ALA A 107 -8.58 20.66 -13.54
N GLU A 108 -7.51 21.05 -12.87
CA GLU A 108 -7.16 22.45 -12.58
C GLU A 108 -6.72 23.27 -13.80
N TRP A 109 -6.20 22.62 -14.84
CA TRP A 109 -5.70 23.32 -16.02
C TRP A 109 -6.83 23.99 -16.81
N ARG A 110 -6.61 25.23 -17.25
CA ARG A 110 -7.65 26.03 -17.93
C ARG A 110 -8.07 25.45 -19.28
N TYR A 111 -7.11 24.97 -20.07
CA TYR A 111 -7.33 24.52 -21.45
C TYR A 111 -7.05 23.02 -21.66
N TYR A 112 -6.68 22.30 -20.60
CA TYR A 112 -6.29 20.89 -20.66
C TYR A 112 -6.97 20.10 -19.54
N ARG A 113 -8.29 19.92 -19.67
CA ARG A 113 -9.12 19.30 -18.62
C ARG A 113 -9.46 17.87 -18.96
N TRP A 114 -9.63 17.06 -17.93
CA TRP A 114 -10.21 15.73 -17.99
C TRP A 114 -11.57 15.71 -17.28
N GLY A 115 -12.43 14.80 -17.71
CA GLY A 115 -13.74 14.57 -17.11
C GLY A 115 -13.72 13.42 -16.10
N PRO A 116 -14.84 13.16 -15.41
CA PRO A 116 -14.99 11.92 -14.64
C PRO A 116 -14.97 10.69 -15.57
N ILE A 117 -14.65 9.52 -15.00
CA ILE A 117 -14.75 8.24 -15.72
C ILE A 117 -16.21 7.85 -15.95
N LEU A 118 -17.07 8.10 -14.95
CA LEU A 118 -18.50 7.81 -15.06
C LEU A 118 -19.24 8.91 -15.83
N PRO A 119 -20.36 8.57 -16.49
CA PRO A 119 -21.24 9.56 -17.09
C PRO A 119 -21.72 10.58 -16.07
N ARG A 120 -21.98 11.83 -16.51
CA ARG A 120 -22.44 12.92 -15.64
C ARG A 120 -23.70 12.60 -14.81
N VAL A 121 -24.53 11.67 -15.27
CA VAL A 121 -25.77 11.27 -14.56
C VAL A 121 -25.51 10.37 -13.35
N GLU A 122 -24.29 9.88 -13.18
CA GLU A 122 -23.87 8.93 -12.13
C GLU A 122 -22.83 9.53 -11.15
N VAL A 123 -22.52 10.82 -11.25
CA VAL A 123 -21.54 11.54 -10.41
C VAL A 123 -22.16 12.75 -9.72
#